data_AF-A0A2P6FDD6-F1
#
_entry.id   AF-A0A2P6FDD6-F1
#
_cell.length_a   1.000
_cell.length_b   1.000
_cell.length_c   1.000
_cell.angle_alpha   90.00
_cell.angle_beta   90.00
_cell.angle_gamma   90.00
#
_symmetry.space_group_name_H-M   'P 1'
#
loop_
_entity.id
_entity.type
_entity.pdbx_description
1 polymer ?
#
loop_
_entity_poly.entity_id
_entity_poly.type
_entity_poly.pdbx_seq_one_letter_code
_entity_poly.pdbx_strand_id
1 'polypeptide(L)'
;MNDIGVTVVRGTTKVNNKNLNQRVFDLGNWLNENKPEVYDSLFRGGERQFNPERYSYKKDLITGAKFFNPKEFYWKDMNKYWFTKIKIGADYADSIKGQDDATQILIGFEFDKEEFIEGIYILEEQSISSTEFKDMTEKVDSMVNKINSWSQIYHNLKEDFSYRIGHDARTVGHFVRKTLLENNDWKNMYLDITRFSTILVTGTKGWSVQDRHYKWKRLLAEGKIYFSDNLDVFKTFNDKEVLVKKNGYLYQELFNCINNEKTNIRDEKPGVNKLDMINAAECCFSYFRFKLFKN
;
A
#
# COMPACT_ATOMS: atom_id res chain seq x y z
N MET A 1 22.22 -26.28 -31.84
CA MET A 1 22.96 -25.68 -30.70
C MET A 1 22.09 -25.89 -29.48
N ASN A 2 22.64 -26.47 -28.42
CA ASN A 2 21.87 -26.90 -27.25
C ASN A 2 21.43 -25.67 -26.44
N ASP A 3 20.12 -25.51 -26.29
CA ASP A 3 19.50 -24.53 -25.41
C ASP A 3 19.88 -24.82 -23.95
N ILE A 4 20.75 -24.00 -23.38
CA ILE A 4 20.98 -23.96 -21.94
C ILE A 4 19.90 -23.08 -21.35
N GLY A 5 18.81 -23.69 -20.91
CA GLY A 5 17.80 -23.04 -20.09
C GLY A 5 18.39 -22.64 -18.74
N VAL A 6 18.61 -21.34 -18.54
CA VAL A 6 19.03 -20.78 -17.25
C VAL A 6 17.78 -20.60 -16.39
N THR A 7 17.61 -21.46 -15.39
CA THR A 7 16.64 -21.23 -14.31
C THR A 7 17.15 -20.11 -13.40
N VAL A 8 16.49 -18.95 -13.45
CA VAL A 8 16.75 -17.83 -12.53
C VAL A 8 16.26 -18.21 -11.13
N VAL A 9 17.18 -18.56 -10.24
CA VAL A 9 16.88 -18.77 -8.82
C VAL A 9 16.69 -17.40 -8.17
N ARG A 10 15.43 -17.04 -7.92
CA ARG A 10 15.05 -15.78 -7.28
C ARG A 10 15.72 -15.67 -5.91
N GLY A 11 16.23 -14.48 -5.61
CA GLY A 11 17.12 -14.19 -4.49
C GLY A 11 16.70 -14.79 -3.16
N THR A 12 17.64 -15.46 -2.51
CA THR A 12 17.95 -15.32 -1.08
C THR A 12 19.22 -16.12 -0.77
N THR A 13 20.15 -15.47 -0.08
CA THR A 13 21.34 -16.00 0.63
C THR A 13 22.62 -16.33 -0.17
N LYS A 14 23.74 -15.88 0.45
CA LYS A 14 25.15 -16.19 0.16
C LYS A 14 25.35 -17.67 -0.19
N VAL A 15 26.16 -17.96 -1.22
CA VAL A 15 26.47 -19.33 -1.68
C VAL A 15 26.83 -20.23 -0.50
N ASN A 16 26.05 -21.30 -0.31
CA ASN A 16 26.17 -22.24 0.80
C ASN A 16 25.82 -23.66 0.35
N ASN A 17 26.67 -24.62 0.72
CA ASN A 17 26.51 -26.06 0.48
C ASN A 17 25.19 -26.65 0.98
N LYS A 18 24.48 -25.95 1.87
CA LYS A 18 23.19 -26.41 2.40
C LYS A 18 22.01 -26.16 1.46
N ASN A 19 22.11 -25.19 0.54
CA ASN A 19 20.97 -24.67 -0.22
C ASN A 19 21.10 -24.85 -1.75
N LEU A 20 22.27 -25.24 -2.23
CA LEU A 20 22.56 -25.42 -3.66
C LEU A 20 23.05 -26.84 -3.92
N ASN A 21 22.79 -27.38 -5.11
CA ASN A 21 23.46 -28.60 -5.52
C ASN A 21 24.97 -28.33 -5.71
N GLN A 22 25.79 -29.37 -5.60
CA GLN A 22 27.25 -29.23 -5.61
C GLN A 22 27.78 -28.53 -6.87
N ARG A 23 27.21 -28.84 -8.04
CA ARG A 23 27.65 -28.24 -9.31
C ARG A 23 27.38 -26.73 -9.38
N VAL A 24 26.24 -26.28 -8.84
CA VAL A 24 25.88 -24.86 -8.78
C VAL A 24 26.69 -24.14 -7.69
N PHE A 25 27.02 -24.80 -6.58
CA PHE A 25 27.92 -24.27 -5.56
C PHE A 25 29.35 -24.08 -6.08
N ASP A 26 29.90 -25.09 -6.76
CA ASP A 26 31.25 -25.03 -7.35
C ASP A 26 31.34 -23.95 -8.43
N LEU A 27 30.30 -23.85 -9.27
CA LEU A 27 30.18 -22.77 -10.25
C LEU A 27 30.10 -21.40 -9.58
N GLY A 28 29.33 -21.26 -8.49
CA GLY A 28 29.25 -20.04 -7.70
C GLY A 28 30.60 -19.62 -7.14
N ASN A 29 31.36 -20.53 -6.51
CA ASN A 29 32.69 -20.21 -5.99
C ASN A 29 33.66 -19.83 -7.10
N TRP A 30 33.67 -20.58 -8.20
CA TRP A 30 34.52 -20.28 -9.34
C TRP A 30 34.21 -18.89 -9.91
N LEU A 31 32.93 -18.54 -10.07
CA LEU A 31 32.53 -17.21 -10.52
C LEU A 31 32.91 -16.12 -9.52
N ASN A 32 32.77 -16.35 -8.21
CA ASN A 32 33.16 -15.39 -7.17
C ASN A 32 34.65 -15.05 -7.22
N GLU A 33 35.50 -16.04 -7.53
CA GLU A 33 36.95 -15.87 -7.63
C GLU A 33 37.41 -15.30 -8.98
N ASN A 34 36.78 -15.72 -10.07
CA ASN A 34 37.31 -15.49 -11.43
C ASN A 34 36.52 -14.46 -12.24
N LYS A 35 35.24 -14.25 -11.93
CA LYS A 35 34.34 -13.29 -12.59
C LYS A 35 33.40 -12.65 -11.56
N PRO A 36 33.95 -11.92 -10.56
CA PRO A 36 33.20 -11.42 -9.42
C PRO A 36 32.00 -10.53 -9.81
N GLU A 37 32.08 -9.82 -10.93
CA GLU A 37 30.99 -9.02 -11.49
C GLU A 37 29.80 -9.86 -11.99
N VAL A 38 30.08 -11.00 -12.64
CA VAL A 38 29.06 -11.95 -13.09
C VAL A 38 28.48 -12.71 -11.88
N TYR A 39 29.34 -13.06 -10.92
CA TYR A 39 28.92 -13.64 -9.66
C TYR A 39 27.98 -12.72 -8.87
N ASP A 40 28.34 -11.45 -8.72
CA ASP A 40 27.51 -10.47 -8.02
C ASP A 40 26.16 -10.29 -8.72
N SER A 41 26.12 -10.26 -10.06
CA SER A 41 24.87 -10.16 -10.82
C SER A 41 23.98 -11.40 -10.69
N LEU A 42 24.56 -12.61 -10.73
CA LEU A 42 23.80 -13.86 -10.78
C LEU A 42 23.45 -14.41 -9.38
N PHE A 43 24.33 -14.28 -8.40
CA PHE A 43 24.20 -14.90 -7.07
C PHE A 43 23.95 -13.90 -5.94
N ARG A 44 24.42 -12.65 -6.08
CA ARG A 44 24.10 -11.56 -5.14
C ARG A 44 23.01 -10.62 -5.66
N GLY A 45 22.47 -10.87 -6.86
CA GLY A 45 21.43 -10.03 -7.46
C GLY A 45 21.83 -8.56 -7.59
N GLY A 46 23.13 -8.28 -7.76
CA GLY A 46 23.66 -6.92 -7.74
C GLY A 46 23.48 -6.24 -6.37
N GLU A 47 24.04 -6.80 -5.30
CA GLU A 47 24.14 -6.10 -4.00
C GLU A 47 24.78 -4.69 -4.14
N ARG A 48 25.56 -4.43 -5.21
CA ARG A 48 26.07 -3.09 -5.56
C ARG A 48 25.14 -2.24 -6.45
N GLN A 49 24.07 -2.81 -7.01
CA GLN A 49 22.96 -2.04 -7.62
C GLN A 49 21.92 -1.59 -6.59
N PHE A 50 21.93 -2.20 -5.40
CA PHE A 50 21.25 -1.70 -4.20
C PHE A 50 22.05 -0.60 -3.52
N ASN A 51 22.30 0.49 -4.24
CA ASN A 51 22.79 1.72 -3.62
C ASN A 51 21.64 2.26 -2.73
N PRO A 52 21.84 2.48 -1.41
CA PRO A 52 20.86 3.14 -0.54
C PRO A 52 20.25 4.41 -1.16
N GLU A 53 21.02 5.14 -1.97
CA GLU A 53 20.56 6.30 -2.74
C GLU A 53 19.51 5.99 -3.84
N ARG A 54 19.44 4.75 -4.33
CA ARG A 54 18.38 4.27 -5.24
C ARG A 54 17.13 3.82 -4.50
N TYR A 55 17.20 3.58 -3.18
CA TYR A 55 16.08 3.19 -2.30
C TYR A 55 15.69 4.28 -1.30
N SER A 56 16.32 5.45 -1.37
CA SER A 56 15.97 6.65 -0.61
C SER A 56 14.73 7.40 -1.10
N TYR A 57 13.67 7.54 -0.30
CA TYR A 57 12.56 8.43 -0.69
C TYR A 57 13.13 9.81 -0.98
N LYS A 58 13.07 10.23 -2.24
CA LYS A 58 13.57 11.53 -2.62
C LYS A 58 12.41 12.51 -2.54
N LYS A 59 12.61 13.58 -1.77
CA LYS A 59 11.57 14.61 -1.57
C LYS A 59 11.13 15.26 -2.88
N ASP A 60 11.99 15.31 -3.90
CA ASP A 60 11.65 15.78 -5.24
C ASP A 60 10.58 14.90 -5.92
N LEU A 61 10.64 13.58 -5.78
CA LEU A 61 9.63 12.65 -6.29
C LEU A 61 8.26 12.83 -5.62
N ILE A 62 8.25 13.18 -4.32
CA ILE A 62 7.01 13.49 -3.59
C ILE A 62 6.50 14.89 -3.91
N THR A 63 7.39 15.87 -4.05
CA THR A 63 7.03 17.23 -4.45
C THR A 63 6.44 17.26 -5.87
N GLY A 64 6.81 16.29 -6.72
CA GLY A 64 6.23 16.06 -8.03
C GLY A 64 4.91 15.27 -8.04
N ALA A 65 4.37 14.88 -6.88
CA ALA A 65 3.06 14.23 -6.81
C ALA A 65 1.96 15.15 -7.35
N LYS A 66 0.99 14.57 -8.04
CA LYS A 66 -0.08 15.32 -8.68
C LYS A 66 -1.24 15.47 -7.71
N PHE A 67 -1.99 16.56 -7.85
CA PHE A 67 -3.16 16.88 -7.04
C PHE A 67 -4.37 17.08 -7.93
N PHE A 68 -5.56 16.77 -7.43
CA PHE A 68 -6.80 16.98 -8.16
C PHE A 68 -7.95 17.37 -7.23
N ASN A 69 -8.86 18.19 -7.75
CA ASN A 69 -10.03 18.65 -7.02
C ASN A 69 -11.20 17.68 -7.17
N PRO A 70 -11.69 17.05 -6.08
CA PRO A 70 -12.80 16.11 -6.16
C PRO A 70 -14.13 16.78 -6.52
N LYS A 71 -14.31 18.08 -6.27
CA LYS A 71 -15.53 18.79 -6.68
C LYS A 71 -15.60 18.96 -8.19
N GLU A 72 -14.49 19.23 -8.86
CA GLU A 72 -14.45 19.19 -10.32
C GLU A 72 -14.70 17.78 -10.88
N PHE A 73 -14.44 16.77 -10.05
CA PHE A 73 -14.70 15.35 -10.31
C PHE A 73 -16.18 14.98 -10.15
N TYR A 74 -16.89 15.48 -9.14
CA TYR A 74 -18.28 15.08 -8.83
C TYR A 74 -19.36 15.65 -9.78
N TRP A 75 -19.12 16.80 -10.42
CA TRP A 75 -20.19 17.56 -11.09
C TRP A 75 -20.19 17.51 -12.63
N LYS A 76 -19.28 16.75 -13.26
CA LYS A 76 -19.36 16.47 -14.70
C LYS A 76 -19.96 15.08 -14.90
N ASP A 77 -21.13 14.99 -15.53
CA ASP A 77 -21.84 13.73 -15.82
C ASP A 77 -21.01 12.66 -16.55
N MET A 78 -19.89 13.03 -17.18
CA MET A 78 -18.94 12.12 -17.83
C MET A 78 -17.99 11.39 -16.86
N ASN A 79 -17.82 11.89 -15.63
CA ASN A 79 -16.81 11.40 -14.69
C ASN A 79 -17.30 10.22 -13.82
N LYS A 80 -18.58 9.83 -13.94
CA LYS A 80 -19.16 8.71 -13.17
C LYS A 80 -18.54 7.34 -13.47
N TYR A 81 -17.68 7.25 -14.50
CA TYR A 81 -16.92 6.05 -14.87
C TYR A 81 -15.40 6.25 -14.81
N TRP A 82 -14.92 7.31 -14.15
CA TRP A 82 -13.51 7.69 -14.28
C TRP A 82 -12.54 6.61 -13.79
N PHE A 83 -12.88 5.93 -12.70
CA PHE A 83 -12.08 4.80 -12.23
C PHE A 83 -12.64 3.51 -12.78
N THR A 84 -11.76 2.74 -13.41
CA THR A 84 -12.07 1.35 -13.79
C THR A 84 -12.33 0.51 -12.54
N LYS A 85 -11.61 0.77 -11.44
CA LYS A 85 -11.82 0.09 -10.15
C LYS A 85 -11.59 1.03 -8.96
N ILE A 86 -12.37 0.83 -7.90
CA ILE A 86 -12.15 1.46 -6.59
C ILE A 86 -11.90 0.35 -5.58
N LYS A 87 -10.95 0.56 -4.66
CA LYS A 87 -10.58 -0.38 -3.60
C LYS A 87 -10.48 0.32 -2.25
N ILE A 88 -10.82 -0.42 -1.22
CA ILE A 88 -10.59 -0.03 0.17
C ILE A 88 -9.48 -0.90 0.74
N GLY A 89 -8.50 -0.23 1.33
CA GLY A 89 -7.42 -0.83 2.06
C GLY A 89 -7.52 -0.41 3.51
N ALA A 90 -7.19 -1.31 4.41
CA ALA A 90 -7.16 -1.02 5.82
C ALA A 90 -5.97 -1.70 6.49
N ASP A 91 -5.50 -1.06 7.54
CA ASP A 91 -4.57 -1.67 8.46
C ASP A 91 -5.02 -1.42 9.89
N TYR A 92 -4.68 -2.33 10.77
CA TYR A 92 -5.05 -2.29 12.17
C TYR A 92 -3.87 -2.79 12.98
N ALA A 93 -3.34 -1.93 13.83
CA ALA A 93 -2.24 -2.26 14.72
C ALA A 93 -2.79 -2.63 16.10
N ASP A 94 -2.65 -3.90 16.49
CA ASP A 94 -2.81 -4.32 17.88
C ASP A 94 -1.53 -3.93 18.65
N SER A 95 -1.56 -2.86 19.44
CA SER A 95 -0.49 -2.58 20.38
C SER A 95 -0.85 -3.10 21.78
N ILE A 96 0.03 -3.92 22.32
CA ILE A 96 -0.05 -4.50 23.69
C ILE A 96 -0.13 -3.41 24.79
N LYS A 97 -0.01 -2.12 24.43
CA LYS A 97 -0.03 -0.96 25.35
C LYS A 97 -1.30 -0.11 25.26
N GLY A 98 -2.36 -0.59 24.61
CA GLY A 98 -3.65 0.14 24.55
C GLY A 98 -3.63 1.35 23.62
N GLN A 99 -2.71 1.37 22.65
CA GLN A 99 -2.67 2.32 21.54
C GLN A 99 -3.01 1.58 20.25
N ASP A 100 -4.18 0.96 20.22
CA ASP A 100 -4.64 0.27 19.02
C ASP A 100 -5.17 1.31 18.04
N ASP A 101 -4.48 1.49 16.93
CA ASP A 101 -4.82 2.46 15.90
C ASP A 101 -5.30 1.72 14.65
N ALA A 102 -6.30 2.28 13.98
CA ALA A 102 -6.87 1.71 12.76
C ALA A 102 -6.89 2.75 11.66
N THR A 103 -6.57 2.34 10.43
CA THR A 103 -6.61 3.24 9.27
C THR A 103 -7.39 2.60 8.12
N GLN A 104 -8.04 3.44 7.34
CA GLN A 104 -8.68 3.08 6.08
C GLN A 104 -8.30 4.08 5.00
N ILE A 105 -8.13 3.59 3.79
CA ILE A 105 -7.88 4.42 2.61
C ILE A 105 -8.74 3.93 1.44
N LEU A 106 -9.33 4.88 0.73
CA LEU A 106 -10.08 4.65 -0.50
C LEU A 106 -9.21 5.06 -1.68
N ILE A 107 -8.98 4.14 -2.62
CA ILE A 107 -8.14 4.37 -3.79
C ILE A 107 -8.89 4.02 -5.07
N GLY A 108 -8.91 4.96 -6.02
CA GLY A 108 -9.35 4.75 -7.40
C GLY A 108 -8.18 4.33 -8.29
N PHE A 109 -8.47 3.47 -9.28
CA PHE A 109 -7.50 2.95 -10.24
C PHE A 109 -8.02 3.13 -11.66
N GLU A 110 -7.14 3.61 -12.52
CA GLU A 110 -7.28 3.65 -13.98
C GLU A 110 -6.36 2.62 -14.60
N PHE A 111 -6.88 1.88 -15.58
CA PHE A 111 -6.12 0.89 -16.33
C PHE A 111 -6.05 1.29 -17.79
N ASP A 112 -4.93 0.97 -18.40
CA ASP A 112 -4.79 1.03 -19.85
C ASP A 112 -5.50 -0.15 -20.53
N LYS A 113 -5.42 -0.18 -21.86
CA LYS A 113 -6.02 -1.22 -22.70
C LYS A 113 -5.48 -2.63 -22.46
N GLU A 114 -4.30 -2.75 -21.85
CA GLU A 114 -3.63 -4.01 -21.51
C GLU A 114 -3.89 -4.42 -20.05
N GLU A 115 -4.77 -3.70 -19.36
CA GLU A 115 -5.10 -3.87 -17.95
C GLU A 115 -3.92 -3.62 -16.99
N PHE A 116 -2.95 -2.78 -17.37
CA PHE A 116 -1.94 -2.24 -16.46
C PHE A 116 -2.41 -0.93 -15.84
N ILE A 117 -2.01 -0.66 -14.59
CA ILE A 117 -2.35 0.56 -13.88
C ILE A 117 -1.63 1.75 -14.53
N GLU A 118 -2.43 2.69 -14.99
CA GLU A 118 -2.01 3.97 -15.56
C GLU A 118 -2.13 5.11 -14.54
N GLY A 119 -3.16 5.06 -13.68
CA GLY A 119 -3.42 6.08 -12.66
C GLY A 119 -3.86 5.49 -11.32
N ILE A 120 -3.37 6.07 -10.23
CA ILE A 120 -3.69 5.75 -8.84
C ILE A 120 -4.15 7.04 -8.15
N TYR A 121 -5.39 7.04 -7.70
CA TYR A 121 -6.03 8.21 -7.13
C TYR A 121 -6.32 7.96 -5.66
N ILE A 122 -5.61 8.66 -4.79
CA ILE A 122 -5.85 8.64 -3.34
C ILE A 122 -7.04 9.56 -3.08
N LEU A 123 -8.19 8.95 -2.83
CA LEU A 123 -9.48 9.66 -2.81
C LEU A 123 -9.77 10.23 -1.42
N GLU A 124 -9.70 9.34 -0.42
CA GLU A 124 -10.13 9.61 0.94
C GLU A 124 -9.30 8.76 1.91
N GLU A 125 -9.11 9.27 3.12
CA GLU A 125 -8.42 8.60 4.22
C GLU A 125 -9.25 8.70 5.50
N GLN A 126 -9.08 7.70 6.38
CA GLN A 126 -9.54 7.74 7.75
C GLN A 126 -8.42 7.20 8.65
N SER A 127 -8.12 7.94 9.71
CA SER A 127 -7.26 7.48 10.81
C SER A 127 -8.11 7.50 12.07
N ILE A 128 -8.13 6.39 12.78
CA ILE A 128 -8.90 6.20 14.01
C ILE A 128 -7.89 6.04 15.13
N SER A 129 -7.76 7.09 15.94
CA SER A 129 -6.82 7.14 17.05
C SER A 129 -7.37 6.39 18.26
N SER A 130 -6.50 5.66 18.96
CA SER A 130 -6.77 5.02 20.23
C SER A 130 -7.18 5.99 21.35
N THR A 131 -6.94 7.29 21.19
CA THR A 131 -7.39 8.34 22.14
C THR A 131 -8.88 8.65 22.02
N GLU A 132 -9.48 8.35 20.87
CA GLU A 132 -10.89 8.66 20.55
C GLU A 132 -11.81 7.49 20.87
N PHE A 133 -11.34 6.24 20.72
CA PHE A 133 -12.15 5.03 20.93
C PHE A 133 -11.39 4.01 21.77
N LYS A 134 -11.95 3.67 22.94
CA LYS A 134 -11.39 2.65 23.85
C LYS A 134 -11.95 1.25 23.56
N ASP A 135 -13.09 1.17 22.88
CA ASP A 135 -13.76 -0.08 22.51
C ASP A 135 -13.53 -0.42 21.02
N MET A 136 -13.28 -1.70 20.74
CA MET A 136 -13.16 -2.23 19.38
C MET A 136 -14.48 -2.07 18.60
N THR A 137 -15.63 -2.16 19.27
CA THR A 137 -16.95 -1.99 18.63
C THR A 137 -17.10 -0.60 18.03
N GLU A 138 -16.74 0.44 18.79
CA GLU A 138 -16.80 1.83 18.31
C GLU A 138 -15.87 2.09 17.13
N LYS A 139 -14.69 1.44 17.11
CA LYS A 139 -13.76 1.52 15.97
C LYS A 139 -14.35 0.87 14.72
N VAL A 140 -14.91 -0.33 14.87
CA VAL A 140 -15.59 -1.03 13.77
C VAL A 140 -16.75 -0.19 13.25
N ASP A 141 -17.56 0.39 14.13
CA ASP A 141 -18.68 1.24 13.74
C ASP A 141 -18.20 2.51 13.00
N SER A 142 -17.12 3.13 13.48
CA SER A 142 -16.48 4.28 12.81
C SER A 142 -16.00 3.93 11.39
N MET A 143 -15.34 2.77 11.22
CA MET A 143 -14.92 2.24 9.92
C MET A 143 -16.12 1.99 9.00
N VAL A 144 -17.18 1.37 9.53
CA VAL A 144 -18.39 1.02 8.78
C VAL A 144 -19.15 2.26 8.34
N ASN A 145 -19.29 3.25 9.23
CA ASN A 145 -19.93 4.52 8.95
C ASN A 145 -19.18 5.27 7.84
N LYS A 146 -17.84 5.25 7.87
CA LYS A 146 -17.02 5.86 6.81
C LYS A 146 -17.18 5.14 5.48
N ILE A 147 -17.18 3.80 5.46
CA ILE A 147 -17.46 3.01 4.25
C ILE A 147 -18.83 3.35 3.68
N ASN A 148 -19.87 3.44 4.52
CA ASN A 148 -21.21 3.75 4.06
C ASN A 148 -21.29 5.17 3.49
N SER A 149 -20.67 6.16 4.15
CA SER A 149 -20.54 7.52 3.65
C SER A 149 -19.81 7.57 2.30
N TRP A 150 -18.67 6.88 2.18
CA TRP A 150 -17.96 6.77 0.90
C TRP A 150 -18.82 6.14 -0.19
N SER A 151 -19.65 5.16 0.13
CA SER A 151 -20.50 4.55 -0.88
C SER A 151 -21.62 5.45 -1.40
N GLN A 152 -22.06 6.41 -0.58
CA GLN A 152 -23.02 7.43 -1.01
C GLN A 152 -22.36 8.45 -1.95
N ILE A 153 -21.10 8.79 -1.69
CA ILE A 153 -20.29 9.68 -2.53
C ILE A 153 -19.91 8.97 -3.85
N TYR A 154 -19.43 7.74 -3.74
CA TYR A 154 -18.94 6.90 -4.82
C TYR A 154 -19.93 5.75 -5.07
N HIS A 155 -21.06 6.04 -5.72
CA HIS A 155 -22.17 5.10 -5.96
C HIS A 155 -21.75 3.68 -6.39
N ASN A 156 -20.70 3.53 -7.22
CA ASN A 156 -20.18 2.23 -7.66
C ASN A 156 -19.53 1.39 -6.55
N LEU A 157 -19.18 1.99 -5.40
CA LEU A 157 -18.50 1.31 -4.31
C LEU A 157 -19.33 0.18 -3.71
N LYS A 158 -20.66 0.33 -3.62
CA LYS A 158 -21.54 -0.75 -3.12
C LYS A 158 -21.55 -1.94 -4.08
N GLU A 159 -21.70 -1.67 -5.38
CA GLU A 159 -21.84 -2.72 -6.40
C GLU A 159 -20.53 -3.51 -6.62
N ASP A 160 -19.41 -2.81 -6.62
CA ASP A 160 -18.08 -3.32 -6.98
C ASP A 160 -17.11 -3.36 -5.78
N PHE A 161 -17.66 -3.41 -4.56
CA PHE A 161 -16.92 -3.36 -3.31
C PHE A 161 -15.77 -4.37 -3.28
N SER A 162 -14.59 -3.91 -2.85
CA SER A 162 -13.49 -4.78 -2.51
C SER A 162 -12.70 -4.15 -1.39
N TYR A 163 -12.64 -4.86 -0.28
CA TYR A 163 -12.01 -4.45 0.95
C TYR A 163 -10.89 -5.43 1.27
N ARG A 164 -9.72 -4.89 1.57
CA ARG A 164 -8.58 -5.70 1.96
C ARG A 164 -7.94 -5.15 3.21
N ILE A 165 -7.68 -6.05 4.14
CA ILE A 165 -7.06 -5.75 5.43
C ILE A 165 -5.83 -6.63 5.68
N GLY A 166 -4.92 -6.14 6.51
CA GLY A 166 -3.80 -6.92 7.03
C GLY A 166 -4.25 -8.23 7.68
N HIS A 167 -3.47 -9.29 7.49
CA HIS A 167 -3.78 -10.63 8.02
C HIS A 167 -3.90 -10.66 9.54
N ASP A 168 -3.03 -9.91 10.23
CA ASP A 168 -3.01 -9.83 11.69
C ASP A 168 -4.31 -9.18 12.22
N ALA A 169 -5.05 -8.49 11.35
CA ALA A 169 -6.31 -7.82 11.63
C ALA A 169 -7.55 -8.52 11.04
N ARG A 170 -7.44 -9.79 10.63
CA ARG A 170 -8.53 -10.54 9.96
C ARG A 170 -9.87 -10.49 10.68
N THR A 171 -9.84 -10.52 12.01
CA THR A 171 -11.04 -10.54 12.87
C THR A 171 -11.82 -9.23 12.75
N VAL A 172 -11.13 -8.09 12.69
CA VAL A 172 -11.72 -6.76 12.45
C VAL A 172 -12.45 -6.73 11.12
N GLY A 173 -11.84 -7.33 10.10
CA GLY A 173 -12.45 -7.51 8.80
C GLY A 173 -13.81 -8.22 8.86
N HIS A 174 -13.88 -9.34 9.57
CA HIS A 174 -15.15 -10.07 9.74
C HIS A 174 -16.22 -9.25 10.46
N PHE A 175 -15.84 -8.45 11.45
CA PHE A 175 -16.77 -7.56 12.16
C PHE A 175 -17.27 -6.43 11.27
N VAL A 176 -16.40 -5.73 10.54
CA VAL A 176 -16.80 -4.70 9.57
C VAL A 176 -17.82 -5.26 8.58
N ARG A 177 -17.55 -6.44 8.01
CA ARG A 177 -18.47 -7.11 7.10
C ARG A 177 -19.83 -7.39 7.75
N LYS A 178 -19.83 -7.92 8.98
CA LYS A 178 -21.05 -8.23 9.73
C LYS A 178 -21.89 -6.97 9.96
N THR A 179 -21.27 -5.91 10.46
CA THR A 179 -21.96 -4.64 10.75
C THR A 179 -22.51 -3.97 9.49
N LEU A 180 -21.82 -4.07 8.34
CA LEU A 180 -22.36 -3.58 7.06
C LEU A 180 -23.66 -4.30 6.65
N LEU A 181 -23.72 -5.62 6.84
CA LEU A 181 -24.90 -6.44 6.54
C LEU A 181 -26.08 -6.15 7.46
N GLU A 182 -25.80 -5.94 8.75
CA GLU A 182 -26.84 -5.77 9.77
C GLU A 182 -27.41 -4.34 9.77
N ASN A 183 -26.59 -3.32 9.49
CA ASN A 183 -26.94 -1.93 9.81
C ASN A 183 -26.95 -0.94 8.63
N ASN A 184 -26.53 -1.31 7.41
CA ASN A 184 -26.27 -0.34 6.33
C ASN A 184 -26.84 -0.74 4.94
N ASP A 185 -27.86 -1.61 4.91
CA ASP A 185 -28.52 -2.13 3.69
C ASP A 185 -27.59 -2.80 2.67
N TRP A 186 -26.41 -3.25 3.11
CA TRP A 186 -25.49 -3.98 2.25
C TRP A 186 -26.03 -5.39 2.00
N LYS A 187 -25.99 -5.82 0.74
CA LYS A 187 -26.39 -7.18 0.34
C LYS A 187 -25.20 -8.11 0.40
N ASN A 188 -25.44 -9.36 0.79
CA ASN A 188 -24.41 -10.40 0.89
C ASN A 188 -23.61 -10.57 -0.42
N MET A 189 -24.27 -10.42 -1.59
CA MET A 189 -23.62 -10.52 -2.90
C MET A 189 -22.51 -9.47 -3.14
N TYR A 190 -22.61 -8.30 -2.51
CA TYR A 190 -21.60 -7.25 -2.58
C TYR A 190 -20.42 -7.49 -1.64
N LEU A 191 -20.64 -8.29 -0.59
CA LEU A 191 -19.71 -8.52 0.52
C LEU A 191 -19.23 -9.98 0.58
N ASP A 192 -19.18 -10.68 -0.54
CA ASP A 192 -18.61 -12.04 -0.56
C ASP A 192 -17.15 -12.04 -0.06
N ILE A 193 -16.72 -13.15 0.54
CA ILE A 193 -15.41 -13.31 1.18
C ILE A 193 -14.25 -13.15 0.19
N THR A 194 -14.49 -13.37 -1.11
CA THR A 194 -13.50 -13.12 -2.16
C THR A 194 -13.21 -11.62 -2.35
N ARG A 195 -14.22 -10.77 -2.08
CA ARG A 195 -14.16 -9.31 -2.11
C ARG A 195 -13.72 -8.73 -0.77
N PHE A 196 -13.91 -9.48 0.30
CA PHE A 196 -13.50 -9.14 1.66
C PHE A 196 -12.28 -9.98 2.05
N SER A 197 -11.11 -9.60 1.54
CA SER A 197 -9.91 -10.44 1.59
C SER A 197 -8.92 -9.99 2.66
N THR A 198 -8.20 -10.94 3.23
CA THR A 198 -7.06 -10.65 4.11
C THR A 198 -5.78 -10.86 3.33
N ILE A 199 -4.80 -9.99 3.50
CA ILE A 199 -3.47 -10.18 2.94
C ILE A 199 -2.41 -10.09 4.02
N LEU A 200 -1.43 -10.97 3.93
CA LEU A 200 -0.28 -10.91 4.82
C LEU A 200 0.71 -9.86 4.30
N VAL A 201 0.76 -8.69 4.96
CA VAL A 201 1.68 -7.58 4.65
C VAL A 201 2.94 -7.71 5.52
N THR A 202 3.68 -8.82 5.38
CA THR A 202 4.94 -9.01 6.12
C THR A 202 6.11 -9.22 5.16
N GLY A 203 7.34 -8.84 5.54
CA GLY A 203 8.52 -9.01 4.67
C GLY A 203 8.85 -10.47 4.28
N THR A 204 8.29 -11.46 4.99
CA THR A 204 8.55 -12.89 4.75
C THR A 204 7.48 -13.60 3.92
N LYS A 205 6.24 -13.11 3.90
CA LYS A 205 5.11 -13.71 3.14
C LYS A 205 4.29 -12.72 2.32
N GLY A 206 4.53 -11.42 2.51
CA GLY A 206 4.09 -10.29 1.70
C GLY A 206 5.23 -9.75 0.82
N TRP A 207 5.23 -8.44 0.55
CA TRP A 207 6.33 -7.81 -0.18
C TRP A 207 7.52 -7.57 0.75
N SER A 208 8.73 -7.86 0.27
CA SER A 208 9.94 -7.45 0.99
C SER A 208 9.92 -5.93 1.13
N VAL A 209 10.52 -5.41 2.21
CA VAL A 209 10.51 -3.97 2.44
C VAL A 209 11.22 -3.21 1.32
N GLN A 210 12.27 -3.81 0.75
CA GLN A 210 12.97 -3.31 -0.42
C GLN A 210 12.05 -3.21 -1.64
N ASP A 211 11.24 -4.25 -1.89
CA ASP A 211 10.26 -4.25 -2.98
C ASP A 211 9.16 -3.20 -2.76
N ARG A 212 8.73 -2.98 -1.51
CA ARG A 212 7.73 -1.95 -1.16
C ARG A 212 8.23 -0.55 -1.52
N HIS A 213 9.46 -0.22 -1.11
CA HIS A 213 10.06 1.10 -1.35
C HIS A 213 10.29 1.36 -2.84
N TYR A 214 10.79 0.35 -3.57
CA TYR A 214 11.00 0.46 -5.01
C TYR A 214 9.69 0.79 -5.75
N LYS A 215 8.57 0.17 -5.36
CA LYS A 215 7.28 0.40 -6.01
C LYS A 215 6.76 1.81 -5.79
N TRP A 216 6.77 2.31 -4.56
CA TRP A 216 6.34 3.69 -4.28
C TRP A 216 7.15 4.69 -5.09
N LYS A 217 8.48 4.53 -5.11
CA LYS A 217 9.35 5.36 -5.94
C LYS A 217 9.03 5.29 -7.42
N ARG A 218 8.82 4.07 -7.95
CA ARG A 218 8.51 3.89 -9.38
C ARG A 218 7.16 4.51 -9.72
N LEU A 219 6.14 4.34 -8.89
CA LEU A 219 4.83 4.97 -9.07
C LEU A 219 4.91 6.51 -9.05
N LEU A 220 5.71 7.07 -8.15
CA LEU A 220 5.96 8.51 -8.07
C LEU A 220 6.76 9.01 -9.28
N ALA A 221 7.82 8.29 -9.68
CA ALA A 221 8.67 8.65 -10.81
C ALA A 221 7.94 8.55 -12.16
N GLU A 222 7.03 7.58 -12.32
CA GLU A 222 6.14 7.46 -13.47
C GLU A 222 4.97 8.47 -13.41
N GLY A 223 4.86 9.26 -12.34
CA GLY A 223 3.82 10.29 -12.19
C GLY A 223 2.40 9.71 -12.15
N LYS A 224 2.25 8.50 -11.61
CA LYS A 224 0.99 7.73 -11.57
C LYS A 224 0.12 8.01 -10.35
N ILE A 225 0.64 8.71 -9.34
CA ILE A 225 -0.08 8.95 -8.07
C ILE A 225 -0.67 10.36 -8.06
N TYR A 226 -1.96 10.42 -7.79
CA TYR A 226 -2.76 11.63 -7.67
C TYR A 226 -3.38 11.69 -6.27
N PHE A 227 -3.21 12.80 -5.57
CA PHE A 227 -3.79 13.05 -4.26
C PHE A 227 -4.99 13.99 -4.39
N SER A 228 -6.08 13.60 -3.76
CA SER A 228 -7.29 14.41 -3.67
C SER A 228 -7.06 15.63 -2.78
N ASP A 229 -7.52 16.80 -3.22
CA ASP A 229 -7.50 18.02 -2.39
C ASP A 229 -8.42 17.92 -1.17
N ASN A 230 -9.37 16.97 -1.14
CA ASN A 230 -10.21 16.71 0.04
C ASN A 230 -9.43 16.05 1.19
N LEU A 231 -8.18 15.63 0.97
CA LEU A 231 -7.35 15.05 2.03
C LEU A 231 -6.83 16.11 3.02
N ASP A 232 -7.01 17.39 2.69
CA ASP A 232 -6.76 18.51 3.58
C ASP A 232 -7.75 18.50 4.75
N VAL A 233 -7.23 18.56 5.99
CA VAL A 233 -8.06 18.63 7.19
C VAL A 233 -8.03 20.05 7.74
N PHE A 234 -9.21 20.63 7.81
CA PHE A 234 -9.45 21.92 8.43
C PHE A 234 -10.03 21.72 9.83
N LYS A 235 -9.65 22.58 10.76
CA LYS A 235 -10.27 22.69 12.08
C LYS A 235 -10.71 24.12 12.31
N THR A 236 -11.89 24.29 12.89
CA THR A 236 -12.40 25.60 13.26
C THR A 236 -11.85 25.99 14.63
N PHE A 237 -11.11 27.09 14.68
CA PHE A 237 -10.67 27.72 15.91
C PHE A 237 -11.18 29.15 15.93
N ASN A 238 -11.98 29.52 16.94
CA ASN A 238 -12.57 30.86 17.07
C ASN A 238 -13.24 31.33 15.76
N ASP A 239 -14.15 30.50 15.22
CA ASP A 239 -14.88 30.75 13.96
C ASP A 239 -14.02 30.92 12.71
N LYS A 240 -12.73 30.56 12.77
CA LYS A 240 -11.83 30.53 11.61
C LYS A 240 -11.46 29.10 11.27
N GLU A 241 -11.68 28.71 10.02
CA GLU A 241 -11.13 27.46 9.50
C GLU A 241 -9.62 27.59 9.31
N VAL A 242 -8.88 26.69 9.95
CA VAL A 242 -7.43 26.59 9.86
C VAL A 242 -7.08 25.23 9.27
N LEU A 243 -6.29 25.23 8.20
CA LEU A 243 -5.70 24.01 7.65
C LEU A 243 -4.69 23.44 8.65
N VAL A 244 -5.03 22.30 9.26
CA VAL A 244 -4.17 21.62 10.25
C VAL A 244 -3.43 20.42 9.67
N LYS A 245 -3.87 19.91 8.52
CA LYS A 245 -3.21 18.80 7.81
C LYS A 245 -3.35 19.02 6.32
N LYS A 246 -2.22 18.99 5.61
CA LYS A 246 -2.19 19.13 4.15
C LYS A 246 -1.91 17.78 3.48
N ASN A 247 -2.61 17.48 2.38
CA ASN A 247 -2.41 16.38 1.44
C ASN A 247 -2.62 14.94 1.97
N GLY A 248 -3.21 14.75 3.15
CA GLY A 248 -3.38 13.40 3.70
C GLY A 248 -2.17 12.85 4.48
N TYR A 249 -2.40 11.74 5.19
CA TYR A 249 -1.43 11.03 6.03
C TYR A 249 -0.47 10.27 5.13
N LEU A 250 -0.96 9.62 4.06
CA LEU A 250 -0.10 8.89 3.15
C LEU A 250 0.95 9.83 2.52
N TYR A 251 0.53 10.99 2.01
CA TYR A 251 1.47 11.96 1.45
C TYR A 251 2.49 12.44 2.49
N GLN A 252 2.02 12.82 3.68
CA GLN A 252 2.89 13.30 4.74
C GLN A 252 3.90 12.25 5.17
N GLU A 253 3.49 10.99 5.30
CA GLU A 253 4.40 9.93 5.70
C GLU A 253 5.41 9.60 4.61
N LEU A 254 5.00 9.56 3.34
CA LEU A 254 5.96 9.42 2.24
C LEU A 254 6.93 10.61 2.15
N PHE A 255 6.47 11.83 2.44
CA PHE A 255 7.30 13.04 2.47
C PHE A 255 8.29 13.06 3.66
N ASN A 256 7.83 12.57 4.81
CA ASN A 256 8.58 12.57 6.07
C ASN A 256 9.49 11.36 6.23
N CYS A 257 9.37 10.32 5.40
CA CYS A 257 10.28 9.17 5.42
C CYS A 257 11.73 9.65 5.24
N ILE A 258 12.51 9.62 6.32
CA ILE A 258 13.95 9.92 6.31
C ILE A 258 14.70 8.60 6.07
N ASN A 259 15.77 8.65 5.28
CA ASN A 259 16.65 7.50 5.13
C ASN A 259 17.38 7.26 6.45
N ASN A 260 17.23 6.08 7.03
CA ASN A 260 18.22 5.59 7.97
C ASN A 260 18.90 4.35 7.41
N GLU A 261 20.17 4.51 7.04
CA GLU A 261 21.03 3.42 6.57
C GLU A 261 21.25 2.33 7.63
N LYS A 262 20.93 2.62 8.90
CA LYS A 262 21.20 1.75 10.05
C LYS A 262 19.99 1.02 10.61
N THR A 263 18.76 1.36 10.19
CA THR A 263 17.57 0.73 10.75
C THR A 263 17.01 -0.29 9.77
N ASN A 264 16.82 -1.52 10.26
CA ASN A 264 15.76 -2.35 9.70
C ASN A 264 14.53 -1.45 9.66
N ILE A 265 13.95 -1.23 8.49
CA ILE A 265 12.91 -0.23 8.19
C ILE A 265 11.63 -0.36 9.08
N ARG A 266 11.63 -1.27 10.05
CA ARG A 266 10.74 -1.26 11.22
C ARG A 266 11.09 -0.23 12.32
N ASP A 267 12.30 0.33 12.38
CA ASP A 267 12.83 0.89 13.64
C ASP A 267 13.24 2.37 13.64
N GLU A 268 12.81 3.18 12.68
CA GLU A 268 12.54 4.57 13.03
C GLU A 268 11.07 4.67 13.39
N LYS A 269 10.73 5.40 14.45
CA LYS A 269 9.34 5.56 14.90
C LYS A 269 8.70 6.76 14.19
N PRO A 270 7.97 6.57 13.07
CA PRO A 270 6.72 7.27 12.89
C PRO A 270 5.86 7.01 14.13
N GLY A 271 5.22 8.03 14.68
CA GLY A 271 4.16 7.84 15.68
C GLY A 271 3.19 6.73 15.23
N VAL A 272 2.71 5.96 16.19
CA VAL A 272 2.10 4.62 16.03
C VAL A 272 1.04 4.52 14.91
N ASN A 273 0.35 5.61 14.53
CA ASN A 273 -0.65 5.68 13.46
C ASN A 273 -0.11 5.75 11.99
N LYS A 274 1.18 6.02 11.79
CA LYS A 274 1.67 6.58 10.52
C LYS A 274 2.07 5.54 9.47
N LEU A 275 2.63 4.41 9.89
CA LEU A 275 2.95 3.30 8.97
C LEU A 275 1.69 2.58 8.50
N ASP A 276 0.65 2.59 9.32
CA ASP A 276 -0.61 1.89 9.05
C ASP A 276 -1.29 2.44 7.79
N MET A 277 -1.19 3.75 7.52
CA MET A 277 -1.73 4.32 6.28
C MET A 277 -0.99 3.83 5.03
N ILE A 278 0.33 3.65 5.11
CA ILE A 278 1.12 3.07 4.01
C ILE A 278 0.71 1.60 3.82
N ASN A 279 0.53 0.85 4.90
CA ASN A 279 0.10 -0.55 4.86
C ASN A 279 -1.33 -0.69 4.28
N ALA A 280 -2.24 0.20 4.66
CA ALA A 280 -3.59 0.27 4.12
C ALA A 280 -3.55 0.54 2.61
N ALA A 281 -2.71 1.48 2.15
CA ALA A 281 -2.55 1.77 0.71
C ALA A 281 -1.95 0.57 -0.05
N GLU A 282 -1.00 -0.14 0.55
CA GLU A 282 -0.43 -1.35 -0.04
C GLU A 282 -1.43 -2.52 -0.10
N CYS A 283 -2.36 -2.61 0.85
CA CYS A 283 -3.49 -3.52 0.76
C CYS A 283 -4.28 -3.25 -0.54
N CYS A 284 -4.56 -2.00 -0.88
CA CYS A 284 -5.18 -1.68 -2.19
C CYS A 284 -4.30 -2.11 -3.37
N PHE A 285 -3.01 -1.75 -3.39
CA PHE A 285 -2.12 -2.05 -4.52
C PHE A 285 -1.95 -3.55 -4.75
N SER A 286 -2.02 -4.34 -3.69
CA SER A 286 -1.85 -5.78 -3.78
C SER A 286 -2.94 -6.48 -4.62
N TYR A 287 -4.10 -5.86 -4.86
CA TYR A 287 -5.09 -6.38 -5.82
C TYR A 287 -4.52 -6.48 -7.23
N PHE A 288 -3.54 -5.64 -7.55
CA PHE A 288 -3.01 -5.46 -8.89
C PHE A 288 -1.50 -5.68 -8.95
N ARG A 289 -0.94 -6.49 -8.04
CA ARG A 289 0.52 -6.71 -7.90
C ARG A 289 1.25 -6.89 -9.24
N PHE A 290 0.68 -7.68 -10.15
CA PHE A 290 1.27 -8.01 -11.45
C PHE A 290 0.87 -7.07 -12.59
N LYS A 291 0.02 -6.08 -12.28
CA LYS A 291 -0.54 -5.09 -13.18
C LYS A 291 -0.11 -3.66 -12.84
N LEU A 292 0.66 -3.46 -11.77
CA LEU A 292 1.13 -2.13 -11.35
C LEU A 292 2.08 -1.47 -12.36
N PHE A 293 2.87 -2.28 -13.07
CA PHE A 293 3.88 -1.80 -14.01
C PHE A 293 3.95 -2.69 -15.24
N LYS A 294 4.24 -2.07 -16.39
CA LYS A 294 4.66 -2.80 -17.58
C LYS A 294 6.07 -3.35 -17.38
N ASN A 295 6.27 -4.56 -17.89
CA ASN A 295 7.56 -5.24 -17.92
C ASN A 295 8.51 -4.57 -18.92
#